data_AF-A0A1F7HCW6-F1
#
_entry.id   AF-A0A1F7HCW6-F1
#
_cell.length_a   1.000
_cell.length_b   1.000
_cell.length_c   1.000
_cell.angle_alpha   90.00
_cell.angle_beta   90.00
_cell.angle_gamma   90.00
#
_symmetry.space_group_name_H-M   'P 1'
#
loop_
_entity.id
_entity.type
_entity.pdbx_description
1 polymer ?
#
loop_
_entity_poly.entity_id
_entity_poly.type
_entity_poly.pdbx_seq_one_letter_code
_entity_poly.pdbx_strand_id
1 'polypeptide(L)'
;MLRRTQQAFTIVLVLFLLYSLSKNIFSYTGKLQFYHDFRKDYEKEYDKNKKLKSELRKSTDYYTVEKEIREKLNLLQPDEEAIILPKITITLAPSPTPIKKPYQQWIDLITE
;
A
#
# COMPACT_ATOMS: atom_id res chain seq x y z
N MET A 1 45.29 46.02 -0.67
CA MET A 1 44.58 45.46 0.51
C MET A 1 43.08 45.78 0.51
N LEU A 2 42.67 47.04 0.31
CA LEU A 2 41.25 47.47 0.37
C LEU A 2 40.28 46.72 -0.56
N ARG A 3 40.70 46.37 -1.79
CA ARG A 3 39.87 45.56 -2.71
C ARG A 3 39.61 44.14 -2.22
N ARG A 4 40.59 43.51 -1.58
CA ARG A 4 40.44 42.14 -1.05
C ARG A 4 39.53 42.10 0.17
N THR A 5 39.57 43.12 1.02
CA THR A 5 38.68 43.25 2.17
C THR A 5 37.24 43.55 1.75
N GLN A 6 37.04 44.39 0.74
CA GLN A 6 35.73 44.63 0.13
C GLN A 6 35.13 43.35 -0.48
N GLN A 7 35.94 42.57 -1.21
CA GLN A 7 35.51 41.27 -1.74
C GLN A 7 35.11 40.29 -0.64
N ALA A 8 35.92 40.17 0.42
CA ALA A 8 35.60 39.33 1.57
C ALA A 8 34.28 39.75 2.24
N PHE A 9 34.08 41.05 2.44
CA PHE A 9 32.83 41.59 2.98
C PHE A 9 31.62 41.27 2.10
N THR A 10 31.73 41.45 0.77
CA THR A 10 30.64 41.10 -0.16
C THR A 10 30.31 39.61 -0.14
N ILE A 11 31.31 38.73 -0.02
CA ILE A 11 31.08 37.28 0.07
C ILE A 11 30.33 36.93 1.36
N VAL A 12 30.75 37.50 2.50
CA VAL A 12 30.07 37.29 3.79
C VAL A 12 28.63 37.79 3.74
N LEU A 13 28.40 38.94 3.12
CA LEU A 13 27.05 39.52 2.97
C LEU A 13 26.16 38.64 2.09
N VAL A 14 26.68 38.13 0.97
CA VAL A 14 25.94 37.19 0.10
C VAL A 14 25.63 35.89 0.85
N LEU A 15 26.59 35.31 1.57
CA LEU A 15 26.37 34.10 2.36
C LEU A 15 25.33 34.31 3.46
N PHE A 16 25.35 35.47 4.12
CA PHE A 16 24.35 35.83 5.13
C PHE A 16 22.94 35.92 4.53
N LEU A 17 22.80 36.56 3.36
CA LEU A 17 21.52 36.66 2.66
C LEU A 17 21.01 35.27 2.22
N LEU A 18 21.89 34.42 1.67
CA LEU A 18 21.55 33.05 1.29
C LEU A 18 21.11 32.21 2.50
N TYR A 19 21.79 32.36 3.64
CA TYR A 19 21.41 31.68 4.88
C TYR A 19 20.05 32.16 5.42
N SER A 20 19.79 33.47 5.38
CA SER A 20 18.50 34.03 5.79
C SER A 20 17.36 33.53 4.90
N LEU A 21 17.58 33.51 3.59
CA LEU A 21 16.59 33.10 2.61
C LEU A 21 16.30 31.59 2.68
N SER A 22 17.35 30.77 2.83
CA SER A 22 17.20 29.30 2.92
C SER A 22 16.34 28.91 4.12
N LYS A 23 16.55 29.53 5.29
CA LYS A 23 15.72 29.27 6.49
C LYS A 23 14.23 29.53 6.24
N ASN A 24 13.92 30.60 5.50
CA ASN A 24 12.55 30.95 5.19
C ASN A 24 11.92 29.94 4.22
N ILE A 25 12.65 29.55 3.18
CA ILE A 25 12.23 28.56 2.19
C ILE A 25 11.99 27.20 2.84
N PHE A 26 12.94 26.70 3.65
CA PHE A 26 12.80 25.43 4.36
C PHE A 26 11.59 25.43 5.31
N SER A 27 11.32 26.55 5.97
CA SER A 27 10.15 26.66 6.85
C SER A 27 8.83 26.61 6.08
N TYR A 28 8.79 27.20 4.88
CA TYR A 28 7.60 27.20 4.02
C TYR A 28 7.35 25.81 3.43
N THR A 29 8.38 25.14 2.92
CA THR A 29 8.26 23.78 2.38
C THR A 29 7.79 22.80 3.45
N GLY A 30 8.31 22.91 4.68
CA GLY A 30 7.88 22.06 5.80
C GLY A 30 6.41 22.27 6.16
N LYS A 31 5.92 23.51 6.18
CA LYS A 31 4.50 23.82 6.43
C LYS A 31 3.58 23.30 5.33
N LEU A 32 4.03 23.41 4.07
CA LEU A 32 3.26 22.93 2.92
C LEU A 32 3.15 21.40 2.96
N GLN A 33 4.25 20.69 3.23
CA GLN A 33 4.25 19.25 3.38
C GLN A 33 3.36 18.82 4.54
N PHE A 34 3.49 19.46 5.71
CA PHE A 34 2.63 19.19 6.87
C PHE A 34 1.14 19.36 6.52
N TYR A 35 0.77 20.42 5.79
CA TYR A 35 -0.61 20.63 5.37
C TYR A 35 -1.12 19.51 4.45
N HIS A 36 -0.32 19.09 3.48
CA HIS A 36 -0.69 17.99 2.58
C HIS A 36 -0.83 16.66 3.32
N ASP A 37 0.11 16.33 4.20
CA ASP A 37 0.08 15.10 4.98
C ASP A 37 -1.12 15.09 5.92
N PHE A 38 -1.35 16.19 6.66
CA PHE A 38 -2.51 16.33 7.55
C PHE A 38 -3.83 16.22 6.79
N ARG A 39 -3.95 16.87 5.63
CA ARG A 39 -5.17 16.81 4.81
C ARG A 39 -5.44 15.39 4.32
N LYS A 40 -4.40 14.68 3.88
CA LYS A 40 -4.52 13.28 3.44
C LYS A 40 -4.98 12.37 4.56
N ASP A 41 -4.41 12.52 5.75
CA ASP A 41 -4.80 11.72 6.92
C ASP A 41 -6.23 12.05 7.37
N TYR A 42 -6.61 13.33 7.34
CA TYR A 42 -7.98 13.76 7.62
C TYR A 42 -8.99 13.14 6.65
N GLU A 43 -8.74 13.20 5.33
CA GLU A 43 -9.62 12.62 4.32
C GLU A 43 -9.75 11.09 4.51
N LYS A 44 -8.64 10.41 4.83
CA LYS A 44 -8.65 8.97 5.13
C LYS A 44 -9.50 8.62 6.35
N GLU A 45 -9.35 9.34 7.46
CA GLU A 45 -10.14 9.10 8.66
C GLU A 45 -11.61 9.50 8.49
N TYR A 46 -11.89 10.54 7.70
CA TYR A 46 -13.25 10.95 7.34
C TYR A 46 -13.97 9.84 6.55
N ASP A 47 -13.33 9.30 5.51
CA ASP A 47 -13.89 8.22 4.69
C ASP A 47 -14.07 6.94 5.50
N LYS A 48 -13.11 6.62 6.38
CA LYS A 48 -13.23 5.48 7.30
C LYS A 48 -14.40 5.67 8.26
N ASN A 49 -14.58 6.85 8.85
CA ASN A 49 -15.70 7.15 9.73
C ASN A 49 -17.05 7.02 9.00
N LYS A 50 -17.13 7.54 7.78
CA LYS A 50 -18.32 7.42 6.92
C LYS A 50 -18.65 5.95 6.63
N LYS A 51 -17.64 5.15 6.28
CA LYS A 51 -17.79 3.71 6.04
C LYS A 51 -18.28 2.98 7.28
N LEU A 52 -17.63 3.20 8.42
CA LEU A 52 -18.00 2.57 9.70
C LEU A 52 -19.44 2.94 10.12
N LYS A 53 -19.85 4.19 9.96
CA LYS A 53 -21.24 4.61 10.21
C LYS A 53 -22.23 3.92 9.28
N SER A 54 -21.87 3.73 8.02
CA SER A 54 -22.70 2.98 7.08
C SER A 54 -22.80 1.51 7.47
N GLU A 55 -21.69 0.88 7.87
CA GLU A 55 -21.66 -0.51 8.32
C GLU A 55 -22.48 -0.71 9.59
N LEU A 56 -22.36 0.21 10.56
CA LEU A 56 -23.16 0.19 11.79
C LEU A 56 -24.66 0.25 11.49
N ARG A 57 -25.06 1.07 10.50
CA ARG A 57 -26.46 1.16 10.07
C ARG A 57 -26.92 -0.10 9.34
N LYS A 58 -26.04 -0.76 8.58
CA LYS A 58 -26.32 -2.06 7.97
C LYS A 58 -26.44 -3.17 9.02
N SER A 59 -25.57 -3.20 10.02
CA SER A 59 -25.62 -4.22 11.08
C SER A 59 -26.81 -4.08 12.03
N THR A 60 -27.46 -2.91 12.05
CA THR A 60 -28.70 -2.70 12.81
C THR A 60 -29.95 -3.04 12.00
N ASP A 61 -29.82 -3.22 10.68
CA ASP A 61 -30.91 -3.65 9.82
C ASP A 61 -31.10 -5.17 9.92
N TYR A 62 -32.27 -5.58 10.38
CA TYR A 62 -32.63 -6.98 10.63
C TYR A 62 -32.36 -7.88 9.42
N TYR A 63 -32.72 -7.43 8.22
CA TYR A 63 -32.53 -8.19 6.98
C TYR A 63 -31.07 -8.47 6.66
N THR A 64 -30.19 -7.52 6.96
CA THR A 64 -28.75 -7.68 6.71
C THR A 64 -28.15 -8.66 7.72
N VAL A 65 -28.55 -8.57 8.99
CA VAL A 65 -28.11 -9.50 10.03
C VAL A 65 -28.57 -10.93 9.74
N GLU A 66 -29.84 -11.11 9.38
CA GLU A 66 -30.38 -12.42 9.00
C GLU A 66 -29.62 -13.01 7.81
N LYS A 67 -29.39 -12.20 6.77
CA LYS A 67 -28.62 -12.61 5.59
C LYS A 67 -27.20 -13.03 5.95
N GLU A 68 -26.48 -12.26 6.78
CA GLU A 68 -25.13 -12.61 7.21
C GLU A 68 -25.09 -13.91 8.01
N ILE A 69 -26.05 -14.12 8.92
CA ILE A 69 -26.17 -15.36 9.69
C ILE A 69 -26.42 -16.53 8.74
N ARG A 70 -27.32 -16.35 7.77
CA ARG A 70 -27.67 -17.36 6.77
C ARG A 70 -26.47 -17.77 5.92
N GLU A 71 -25.73 -16.80 5.40
CA GLU A 71 -24.51 -17.03 4.62
C GLU A 71 -23.42 -17.75 5.44
N LYS A 72 -23.19 -17.33 6.70
CA LYS A 72 -22.16 -17.95 7.57
C LYS A 72 -22.50 -19.38 7.98
N LEU A 73 -23.78 -19.66 8.20
CA LEU A 73 -24.26 -20.99 8.58
C LEU A 73 -24.62 -21.86 7.38
N ASN A 74 -24.45 -21.33 6.16
CA ASN A 74 -24.86 -21.99 4.91
C ASN A 74 -26.33 -22.47 4.96
N LEU A 75 -27.19 -21.67 5.61
CA LEU A 75 -28.63 -21.90 5.71
C LEU A 75 -29.31 -21.38 4.44
N LEU A 76 -30.49 -21.90 4.12
CA LEU A 76 -31.29 -21.47 2.98
C LEU A 76 -32.45 -20.59 3.44
N GLN A 77 -32.96 -19.74 2.57
CA GLN A 77 -34.25 -19.12 2.80
C GLN A 77 -35.36 -20.19 2.72
N PRO A 78 -36.52 -20.01 3.38
CA PRO A 78 -37.66 -20.89 3.11
C PRO A 78 -37.92 -20.96 1.60
N ASP A 79 -38.03 -22.17 1.07
CA ASP A 79 -38.26 -22.48 -0.34
C ASP A 79 -37.07 -22.30 -1.32
N GLU A 80 -35.83 -22.20 -0.84
CA GLU A 80 -34.61 -22.25 -1.67
C GLU A 80 -33.99 -23.66 -1.75
N GLU A 81 -33.40 -24.02 -2.89
CA GLU A 81 -32.63 -25.26 -3.11
C GLU A 81 -31.12 -24.98 -3.15
N ALA A 82 -30.31 -25.73 -2.39
CA ALA A 82 -28.85 -25.63 -2.42
C ALA A 82 -28.21 -26.59 -3.43
N ILE A 83 -27.33 -26.08 -4.29
CA ILE A 83 -26.44 -26.89 -5.14
C ILE A 83 -25.06 -26.98 -4.47
N ILE A 84 -24.72 -28.14 -3.91
CA ILE A 84 -23.41 -28.38 -3.30
C ILE A 84 -22.44 -28.87 -4.38
N LEU A 85 -21.50 -28.02 -4.78
CA LEU A 85 -20.46 -28.39 -5.75
C LEU A 85 -19.29 -29.11 -5.03
N PRO A 86 -18.83 -30.27 -5.53
CA PRO A 86 -17.65 -30.93 -4.98
C PRO A 86 -16.39 -30.09 -5.22
N LYS A 87 -15.46 -30.12 -4.26
CA LYS A 87 -14.18 -29.42 -4.38
C LYS A 87 -13.42 -29.94 -5.60
N ILE A 88 -13.12 -29.05 -6.54
CA ILE A 88 -12.33 -29.37 -7.73
C ILE A 88 -10.89 -29.61 -7.27
N THR A 89 -10.41 -30.85 -7.38
CA THR A 89 -9.00 -31.15 -7.15
C THR A 89 -8.23 -30.68 -8.38
N ILE A 90 -7.54 -29.54 -8.24
CA ILE A 90 -6.61 -29.06 -9.27
C ILE A 90 -5.49 -30.09 -9.34
N THR A 91 -5.46 -30.87 -10.40
CA THR A 91 -4.34 -31.77 -10.69
C THR A 91 -3.14 -30.86 -10.98
N LEU A 92 -2.15 -30.87 -10.09
CA LEU A 92 -0.91 -30.12 -10.28
C LEU A 92 -0.29 -30.58 -11.59
N ALA A 93 -0.03 -29.64 -12.50
CA ALA A 93 0.72 -29.93 -13.71
C ALA A 93 2.07 -30.57 -13.33
N PRO A 94 2.56 -31.56 -14.10
CA PRO A 94 3.84 -32.19 -13.81
C PRO A 94 4.93 -31.11 -13.75
N SER A 95 5.81 -31.22 -12.74
CA SER A 95 6.97 -30.33 -12.60
C SER A 95 7.76 -30.32 -13.91
N PRO A 96 8.14 -29.15 -14.45
CA PRO A 96 8.87 -29.08 -15.70
C PRO A 96 10.15 -29.90 -15.56
N THR A 97 10.30 -30.90 -16.43
CA THR A 97 11.53 -31.69 -16.50
C THR A 97 12.69 -30.73 -16.75
N PRO A 98 13.73 -30.70 -15.89
CA PRO A 98 14.85 -29.81 -16.09
C PRO A 98 15.52 -30.16 -17.41
N ILE A 99 15.57 -29.19 -18.33
CA ILE A 99 16.26 -29.35 -19.62
C ILE A 99 17.77 -29.40 -19.31
N LYS A 100 18.30 -30.61 -19.14
CA LYS A 100 19.74 -30.86 -18.97
C LYS A 100 20.41 -30.83 -20.34
N LYS A 101 21.59 -30.21 -20.41
CA LYS A 101 22.42 -30.29 -21.63
C LYS A 101 22.95 -31.73 -21.78
N PRO A 102 23.22 -32.22 -23.02
CA PRO A 102 23.61 -33.60 -23.24
C PRO A 102 24.79 -34.06 -22.35
N TYR A 103 25.81 -33.23 -22.16
CA TYR A 103 26.95 -33.57 -21.30
C TYR A 103 26.58 -33.80 -19.83
N GLN A 104 25.55 -33.11 -19.32
CA GLN A 104 25.11 -33.28 -17.93
C GLN A 104 24.39 -34.62 -17.74
N GLN A 105 23.67 -35.07 -18.78
CA GLN A 105 23.04 -36.40 -18.78
C GLN A 105 24.09 -37.51 -18.78
N TRP A 106 25.18 -37.34 -19.53
CA TRP A 106 26.30 -38.29 -19.54
C TRP A 106 27.03 -38.35 -18.20
N ILE A 107 27.26 -37.20 -17.54
CA ILE A 107 27.91 -37.17 -16.23
C ILE A 107 27.06 -37.92 -15.20
N ASP A 108 25.76 -37.63 -15.13
CA ASP A 108 24.85 -38.27 -14.18
C ASP A 108 24.87 -39.81 -14.32
N LEU A 109 24.85 -40.34 -15.56
CA LEU A 109 24.91 -41.78 -15.85
C LEU A 109 26.24 -42.46 -15.45
N ILE A 110 27.32 -41.69 -15.35
CA ILE A 110 28.66 -42.22 -15.01
C ILE A 110 28.90 -42.14 -13.49
N THR A 111 28.23 -41.21 -12.80
CA THR A 111 28.37 -41.00 -11.36
C THR A 111 27.31 -41.70 -10.49
N GLU A 112 26.34 -42.39 -11.10
CA GLU A 112 25.38 -43.28 -10.43
C GLU A 112 25.88 -44.74 -10.46
#